data_AF-A0A537FR16-F1
#
_entry.id   AF-A0A537FR16-F1
#
_cell.length_a   1.000
_cell.length_b   1.000
_cell.length_c   1.000
_cell.angle_alpha   90.00
_cell.angle_beta   90.00
_cell.angle_gamma   90.00
#
_symmetry.space_group_name_H-M   'P 1'
#
loop_
_entity.id
_entity.type
_entity.pdbx_description
1 polymer ?
#
loop_
_entity_poly.entity_id
_entity_poly.type
_entity_poly.pdbx_seq_one_letter_code
_entity_poly.pdbx_strand_id
1 'polypeptide(L)'
;ADHKTEAGGVALGVAGRVEFEARARKFGRDQILVQKMERGLAEAIVGYRDDPVVGPIVLVGAGGTLAELYKDFVVELAPVSPDEAMRMIEKVKGLAVIRGYRNLPRGDVKALARAASAISRLALIPGRPVLEAEINPLIVRREGVVAVDGLAVLKE
;
A
#
# COMPACT_ATOMS: atom_id res chain seq x y z
N ALA A 1 8.28 8.82 13.21
CA ALA A 1 7.40 9.95 12.83
C ALA A 1 6.00 9.52 13.20
N ASP A 2 5.36 10.22 14.12
CA ASP A 2 4.02 9.87 14.61
C ASP A 2 3.07 9.67 13.42
N HIS A 3 2.28 8.60 13.44
CA HIS A 3 1.40 8.30 12.31
C HIS A 3 0.42 9.46 12.13
N LYS A 4 0.13 9.87 10.87
CA LYS A 4 -0.75 11.02 10.54
C LYS A 4 -2.08 10.99 11.32
N THR A 5 -2.59 9.79 11.61
CA THR A 5 -3.80 9.52 12.41
C THR A 5 -3.64 9.93 13.87
N GLU A 6 -2.49 9.68 14.48
CA GLU A 6 -2.19 10.00 15.89
C GLU A 6 -2.04 11.52 16.10
N ALA A 7 -1.57 12.24 15.08
CA ALA A 7 -1.54 13.70 15.07
C ALA A 7 -2.91 14.36 14.79
N GLY A 8 -3.99 13.57 14.65
CA GLY A 8 -5.32 14.09 14.29
C GLY A 8 -5.38 14.69 12.89
N GLY A 9 -4.45 14.33 12.00
CA GLY A 9 -4.35 14.84 10.63
C GLY A 9 -5.22 14.10 9.60
N VAL A 10 -5.96 13.07 10.02
CA VAL A 10 -6.85 12.27 9.17
C VAL A 10 -8.22 12.14 9.82
N ALA A 11 -9.28 12.37 9.05
CA ALA A 11 -10.66 12.19 9.47
C ALA A 11 -11.33 11.18 8.55
N LEU A 12 -11.72 10.03 9.10
CA LEU A 12 -12.35 8.93 8.37
C LEU A 12 -13.87 8.94 8.54
N GLY A 13 -14.58 8.33 7.58
CA GLY A 13 -16.02 8.09 7.69
C GLY A 13 -16.90 9.34 7.64
N VAL A 14 -16.41 10.43 7.05
CA VAL A 14 -17.12 11.72 6.99
C VAL A 14 -18.41 11.59 6.17
N ALA A 15 -19.56 11.78 6.84
CA ALA A 15 -20.88 11.64 6.25
C ALA A 15 -21.45 13.01 5.84
N GLY A 16 -21.40 13.29 4.54
CA GLY A 16 -22.04 14.47 3.94
C GLY A 16 -21.38 15.80 4.29
N ARG A 17 -22.00 16.88 3.79
CA ARG A 17 -21.41 18.22 3.79
C ARG A 17 -21.21 18.81 5.18
N VAL A 18 -22.20 18.65 6.07
CA VAL A 18 -22.18 19.26 7.41
C VAL A 18 -21.04 18.70 8.25
N GLU A 19 -20.86 17.38 8.27
CA GLU A 19 -19.74 16.78 8.98
C GLU A 19 -18.41 17.17 8.36
N PHE A 20 -18.32 17.17 7.03
CA PHE A 20 -17.12 17.60 6.30
C PHE A 20 -16.67 18.99 6.74
N GLU A 21 -17.55 19.99 6.72
CA GLU A 21 -17.22 21.37 7.10
C GLU A 21 -16.80 21.49 8.58
N ALA A 22 -17.39 20.69 9.47
CA ALA A 22 -17.00 20.65 10.88
C ALA A 22 -15.60 20.05 11.08
N ARG A 23 -15.28 18.96 10.36
CA ARG A 23 -13.96 18.30 10.43
C ARG A 23 -12.87 19.13 9.76
N ALA A 24 -13.16 19.70 8.60
CA ALA A 24 -12.25 20.57 7.86
C ALA A 24 -11.77 21.76 8.71
N ARG A 25 -12.69 22.41 9.42
CA ARG A 25 -12.35 23.51 10.35
C ARG A 25 -11.40 23.08 11.47
N LYS A 26 -11.54 21.85 11.99
CA LYS A 26 -10.68 21.32 13.06
C LYS A 26 -9.25 21.05 12.60
N PHE A 27 -9.02 20.77 11.32
CA PHE A 27 -7.66 20.57 10.81
C PHE A 27 -6.83 21.87 10.83
N GLY A 28 -7.47 23.04 10.72
CA GLY A 28 -6.79 24.33 10.76
C GLY A 28 -5.72 24.49 9.66
N ARG A 29 -5.93 23.87 8.49
CA ARG A 29 -5.04 23.94 7.33
C ARG A 29 -5.74 24.63 6.17
N ASP A 30 -4.98 25.36 5.36
CA ASP A 30 -5.49 26.07 4.18
C ASP A 30 -5.87 25.12 3.04
N GLN A 31 -5.28 23.92 3.03
CA GLN A 31 -5.53 22.89 2.03
C GLN A 31 -5.76 21.54 2.70
N ILE A 32 -6.76 20.81 2.21
CA ILE A 32 -7.10 19.47 2.65
C ILE A 32 -7.29 18.56 1.43
N LEU A 33 -6.81 17.32 1.54
CA LEU A 33 -7.05 16.30 0.53
C LEU A 33 -8.33 15.55 0.89
N VAL A 34 -9.33 15.61 0.02
CA VAL A 34 -10.59 14.88 0.16
C VAL A 34 -10.54 13.63 -0.71
N GLN A 35 -10.70 12.47 -0.10
CA GLN A 35 -10.66 11.19 -0.79
C GLN A 35 -11.94 10.40 -0.49
N LYS A 36 -12.35 9.56 -1.44
CA LYS A 36 -13.41 8.59 -1.20
C LYS A 36 -12.94 7.58 -0.15
N MET A 37 -13.82 7.25 0.81
CA MET A 37 -13.57 6.16 1.74
C MET A 37 -13.65 4.82 1.00
N GLU A 38 -12.52 4.14 0.88
CA GLU A 38 -12.44 2.84 0.22
C GLU A 38 -12.56 1.69 1.25
N ARG A 39 -13.11 0.56 0.79
CA ARG A 39 -13.24 -0.68 1.57
C ARG A 39 -12.87 -1.85 0.67
N GLY A 40 -12.30 -2.90 1.26
CA GLY A 40 -11.92 -4.10 0.53
C GLY A 40 -11.91 -5.34 1.42
N LEU A 41 -11.34 -6.40 0.87
CA LEU A 41 -11.24 -7.71 1.50
C LEU A 41 -9.99 -7.87 2.36
N ALA A 42 -8.92 -7.15 2.02
CA ALA A 42 -7.70 -7.05 2.81
C ALA A 42 -6.96 -5.75 2.46
N GLU A 43 -6.05 -5.39 3.35
CA GLU A 43 -5.05 -4.36 3.12
C GLU A 43 -3.71 -5.04 2.84
N ALA A 44 -2.96 -4.52 1.88
CA ALA A 44 -1.61 -4.94 1.55
C ALA A 44 -0.66 -3.74 1.63
N ILE A 45 0.62 -4.04 1.78
CA ILE A 45 1.72 -3.08 1.66
C ILE A 45 2.51 -3.47 0.42
N VAL A 46 2.83 -2.49 -0.42
CA VAL A 46 3.72 -2.67 -1.56
C VAL A 46 4.79 -1.59 -1.50
N GLY A 47 6.05 -2.02 -1.40
CA GLY A 47 7.19 -1.12 -1.24
C GLY A 47 8.23 -1.31 -2.33
N TYR A 48 8.98 -0.26 -2.61
CA TYR A 48 10.20 -0.23 -3.41
C TYR A 48 11.27 0.52 -2.62
N ARG A 49 12.50 0.04 -2.67
CA ARG A 49 13.65 0.76 -2.11
C ARG A 49 14.87 0.50 -2.95
N ASP A 50 15.64 1.55 -3.25
CA ASP A 50 16.98 1.39 -3.82
C ASP A 50 17.99 1.20 -2.68
N ASP A 51 18.21 -0.06 -2.29
CA ASP A 51 19.08 -0.39 -1.16
C ASP A 51 20.56 -0.21 -1.53
N PRO A 52 21.38 0.44 -0.68
CA PRO A 52 22.78 0.70 -1.00
C PRO A 52 23.67 -0.55 -1.02
N VAL A 53 23.23 -1.67 -0.43
CA VAL A 53 24.01 -2.90 -0.33
C VAL A 53 23.63 -3.88 -1.43
N VAL A 54 22.33 -4.15 -1.57
CA VAL A 54 21.84 -5.20 -2.50
C VAL A 54 21.25 -4.65 -3.80
N GLY A 55 21.13 -3.33 -3.92
CA GLY A 55 20.47 -2.67 -5.04
C GLY A 55 18.96 -2.61 -4.86
N PRO A 56 18.21 -2.39 -5.96
CA PRO A 56 16.78 -2.16 -5.88
C PRO A 56 16.03 -3.41 -5.42
N ILE A 57 15.13 -3.23 -4.46
CA ILE A 57 14.27 -4.27 -3.92
C ILE A 57 12.81 -3.86 -4.00
N VAL A 58 11.93 -4.86 -4.05
CA VAL A 58 10.48 -4.71 -3.93
C VAL A 58 9.98 -5.55 -2.77
N LEU A 59 9.01 -5.02 -2.03
CA LEU A 59 8.37 -5.66 -0.89
C LEU A 59 6.87 -5.83 -1.17
N VAL A 60 6.34 -6.98 -0.76
CA VAL A 60 4.89 -7.18 -0.63
C VAL A 60 4.59 -7.75 0.75
N GLY A 61 3.65 -7.14 1.47
CA GLY A 61 3.24 -7.60 2.80
C GLY A 61 1.75 -7.45 3.04
N ALA A 62 1.27 -8.03 4.14
CA ALA A 62 -0.06 -7.73 4.64
C ALA A 62 -0.06 -6.33 5.29
N GLY A 63 -1.18 -5.62 5.16
CA GLY A 63 -1.41 -4.33 5.82
C GLY A 63 -2.15 -4.47 7.15
N GLY A 64 -2.18 -3.38 7.92
CA GLY A 64 -2.83 -3.31 9.23
C GLY A 64 -1.92 -3.65 10.40
N THR A 65 -2.36 -3.29 11.61
CA THR A 65 -1.55 -3.27 12.83
C THR A 65 -0.95 -4.64 13.20
N LEU A 66 -1.68 -5.74 12.98
CA LEU A 66 -1.16 -7.07 13.25
C LEU A 66 -0.05 -7.48 12.27
N ALA A 67 -0.13 -7.04 11.01
CA ALA A 67 0.90 -7.35 10.02
C ALA A 67 2.23 -6.64 10.32
N GLU A 68 2.17 -5.41 10.83
CA GLU A 68 3.35 -4.67 11.32
C GLU A 68 4.03 -5.39 12.48
N LEU A 69 3.24 -5.91 13.42
CA LEU A 69 3.75 -6.65 14.58
C LEU A 69 4.44 -7.97 14.19
N TYR A 70 3.85 -8.71 13.24
CA TYR A 70 4.34 -10.03 12.84
C TYR A 70 5.35 -10.01 11.69
N LYS A 71 5.66 -8.84 11.11
CA LYS A 71 6.59 -8.68 9.97
C LYS A 71 6.25 -9.62 8.82
N ASP A 72 4.97 -9.71 8.48
CA ASP A 72 4.46 -10.62 7.45
C ASP A 72 4.60 -10.00 6.06
N PHE A 73 5.83 -10.06 5.54
CA PHE A 73 6.19 -9.54 4.23
C PHE A 73 7.23 -10.41 3.52
N VAL A 74 7.35 -10.19 2.22
CA VAL A 74 8.32 -10.85 1.33
C VAL A 74 9.05 -9.77 0.56
N VAL A 75 10.36 -9.93 0.45
CA VAL A 75 11.25 -9.03 -0.31
C VAL A 75 11.92 -9.81 -1.42
N GLU A 76 12.02 -9.22 -2.60
CA GLU A 76 12.77 -9.74 -3.74
C GLU A 76 13.56 -8.59 -4.41
N LEU A 77 14.57 -8.92 -5.21
CA LEU A 77 15.27 -7.94 -6.04
C LEU A 77 14.31 -7.40 -7.12
N ALA A 78 14.41 -6.11 -7.40
CA ALA A 78 13.60 -5.42 -8.40
C ALA A 78 14.37 -5.24 -9.72
N PRO A 79 13.68 -5.21 -10.87
CA PRO A 79 12.23 -5.39 -11.01
C PRO A 79 11.79 -6.85 -10.92
N VAL A 80 10.52 -7.05 -10.56
CA VAL A 80 9.85 -8.36 -10.64
C VAL A 80 8.74 -8.32 -11.70
N SER A 81 8.56 -9.42 -12.40
CA SER A 81 7.40 -9.68 -13.26
C SER A 81 6.11 -9.86 -12.44
N PRO A 82 4.92 -9.73 -13.05
CA PRO A 82 3.67 -10.05 -12.36
C PRO A 82 3.61 -11.50 -11.83
N ASP A 83 4.25 -12.45 -12.50
CA ASP A 83 4.28 -13.85 -12.07
C ASP A 83 5.20 -14.07 -10.86
N GLU A 84 6.33 -13.36 -10.80
CA GLU A 84 7.20 -13.32 -9.62
C GLU A 84 6.48 -12.66 -8.44
N ALA A 85 5.81 -11.53 -8.67
CA ALA A 85 5.00 -10.86 -7.65
C ALA A 85 3.87 -11.75 -7.14
N MET A 86 3.25 -12.56 -8.01
CA MET A 86 2.26 -13.57 -7.58
C MET A 86 2.86 -14.56 -6.58
N ARG A 87 4.06 -15.08 -6.87
CA ARG A 87 4.78 -15.99 -5.96
C ARG A 87 5.17 -15.30 -4.65
N MET A 88 5.50 -14.00 -4.67
CA MET A 88 5.72 -13.23 -3.45
C MET A 88 4.45 -13.18 -2.60
N ILE A 89 3.30 -12.82 -3.19
CA ILE A 89 2.02 -12.73 -2.49
C ILE A 89 1.60 -14.07 -1.88
N GLU A 90 1.89 -15.18 -2.55
CA GLU A 90 1.57 -16.51 -2.04
C GLU A 90 2.28 -16.86 -0.72
N LYS A 91 3.47 -16.30 -0.50
CA LYS A 91 4.27 -16.51 0.71
C LYS A 91 3.81 -15.63 1.88
N VAL A 92 3.03 -14.57 1.63
CA VAL A 92 2.48 -13.67 2.68
C VAL A 92 1.26 -14.31 3.34
N LYS A 93 1.32 -14.52 4.66
CA LYS A 93 0.32 -15.31 5.40
C LYS A 93 -1.01 -14.56 5.55
N GLY A 94 -0.96 -13.28 5.88
CA GLY A 94 -2.11 -12.38 6.05
C GLY A 94 -2.88 -12.18 4.75
N LEU A 95 -2.23 -12.32 3.60
CA LEU A 95 -2.89 -12.30 2.29
C LEU A 95 -3.52 -13.67 1.91
N ALA A 96 -3.47 -14.68 2.77
CA ALA A 96 -4.22 -15.93 2.53
C ALA A 96 -5.75 -15.70 2.48
N VAL A 97 -6.25 -14.70 3.20
CA VAL A 97 -7.70 -14.41 3.28
C VAL A 97 -8.31 -14.01 1.94
N ILE A 98 -7.53 -13.38 1.06
CA ILE A 98 -7.97 -12.96 -0.29
C ILE A 98 -7.74 -14.02 -1.37
N ARG A 99 -7.08 -15.14 -1.05
CA ARG A 99 -6.79 -16.24 -1.98
C ARG A 99 -7.93 -17.27 -2.10
N GLY A 100 -8.99 -17.11 -1.30
CA GLY A 100 -10.17 -17.99 -1.31
C GLY A 100 -10.07 -19.14 -0.32
N TYR A 101 -9.66 -18.86 0.92
CA TYR A 101 -9.69 -19.85 1.99
C TYR A 101 -11.14 -20.13 2.42
N ARG A 102 -11.59 -21.39 2.22
CA ARG A 102 -12.97 -21.83 2.51
C ARG A 102 -14.01 -20.95 1.79
N ASN A 103 -14.96 -20.38 2.54
CA ASN A 103 -16.08 -19.56 2.04
C ASN A 103 -15.73 -18.07 1.95
N LEU A 104 -14.45 -17.70 2.09
CA LEU A 104 -14.06 -16.30 2.02
C LEU A 104 -14.08 -15.79 0.58
N PRO A 105 -14.51 -14.53 0.36
CA PRO A 105 -14.48 -13.92 -0.96
C PRO A 105 -13.05 -13.85 -1.49
N ARG A 106 -12.88 -14.09 -2.79
CA ARG A 106 -11.61 -13.92 -3.47
C ARG A 106 -11.38 -12.45 -3.81
N GLY A 107 -10.19 -11.96 -3.50
CA GLY A 107 -9.71 -10.67 -3.98
C GLY A 107 -9.03 -10.82 -5.34
N ASP A 108 -8.85 -9.70 -6.03
CA ASP A 108 -8.11 -9.65 -7.29
C ASP A 108 -6.61 -9.68 -7.03
N VAL A 109 -6.10 -10.87 -6.71
CA VAL A 109 -4.66 -11.10 -6.45
C VAL A 109 -3.81 -10.76 -7.69
N LYS A 110 -4.39 -10.91 -8.89
CA LYS A 110 -3.70 -10.53 -10.13
C LYS A 110 -3.49 -9.02 -10.22
N ALA A 111 -4.46 -8.21 -9.80
CA ALA A 111 -4.29 -6.77 -9.71
C ALA A 111 -3.23 -6.37 -8.67
N LEU A 112 -3.19 -7.03 -7.51
CA LEU A 112 -2.14 -6.81 -6.52
C LEU A 112 -0.74 -7.13 -7.08
N ALA A 113 -0.59 -8.27 -7.76
CA ALA A 113 0.67 -8.66 -8.39
C ALA A 113 1.11 -7.67 -9.47
N ARG A 114 0.17 -7.18 -10.30
CA ARG A 114 0.45 -6.13 -11.28
C ARG A 114 0.90 -4.82 -10.62
N ALA A 115 0.30 -4.43 -9.49
CA ALA A 115 0.69 -3.24 -8.75
C ALA A 115 2.11 -3.38 -8.16
N ALA A 116 2.44 -4.52 -7.54
CA ALA A 116 3.78 -4.80 -7.04
C ALA A 116 4.84 -4.83 -8.16
N SER A 117 4.54 -5.49 -9.27
CA SER A 117 5.41 -5.46 -10.45
C SER A 117 5.59 -4.04 -10.98
N ALA A 118 4.52 -3.24 -11.06
CA ALA A 118 4.60 -1.84 -11.50
C ALA A 118 5.49 -0.99 -10.60
N ILE A 119 5.36 -1.11 -9.27
CA ILE A 119 6.21 -0.41 -8.29
C ILE A 119 7.67 -0.85 -8.42
N SER A 120 7.94 -2.13 -8.63
CA SER A 120 9.32 -2.62 -8.82
C SER A 120 10.02 -2.02 -10.04
N ARG A 121 9.26 -1.57 -11.06
CA ARG A 121 9.80 -0.94 -12.28
C ARG A 121 10.38 0.45 -12.03
N LEU A 122 10.22 1.03 -10.83
CA LEU A 122 10.97 2.22 -10.43
C LEU A 122 12.49 1.99 -10.53
N ALA A 123 12.94 0.74 -10.34
CA ALA A 123 14.32 0.31 -10.57
C ALA A 123 14.84 0.58 -12.00
N LEU A 124 13.94 0.62 -12.98
CA LEU A 124 14.28 0.77 -14.40
C LEU A 124 14.39 2.23 -14.84
N ILE A 125 14.05 3.18 -13.96
CA ILE A 125 14.16 4.60 -14.28
C ILE A 125 15.65 4.97 -14.37
N PRO A 126 16.13 5.54 -15.49
CA PRO A 126 17.51 5.97 -15.62
C PRO A 126 17.94 6.89 -14.47
N GLY A 127 19.12 6.61 -13.90
CA GLY A 127 19.62 7.33 -12.72
C GLY A 127 19.02 6.89 -11.38
N ARG A 128 18.02 5.99 -11.38
CA ARG A 128 17.31 5.51 -10.17
C ARG A 128 16.99 6.65 -9.20
N PRO A 129 16.20 7.66 -9.60
CA PRO A 129 15.98 8.88 -8.81
C PRO A 129 15.09 8.65 -7.58
N VAL A 130 14.41 7.51 -7.48
CA VAL A 130 13.60 7.17 -6.31
C VAL A 130 14.45 6.39 -5.32
N LEU A 131 14.55 6.89 -4.09
CA LEU A 131 15.20 6.19 -2.98
C LEU A 131 14.26 5.15 -2.38
N GLU A 132 13.00 5.54 -2.14
CA GLU A 132 11.98 4.71 -1.51
C GLU A 132 10.61 5.08 -2.06
N ALA A 133 9.73 4.09 -2.24
CA ALA A 133 8.32 4.33 -2.49
C ALA A 133 7.48 3.26 -1.79
N GLU A 134 6.40 3.66 -1.14
CA GLU A 134 5.52 2.74 -0.43
C GLU A 134 4.06 3.09 -0.72
N ILE A 135 3.24 2.07 -0.94
CA ILE A 135 1.79 2.15 -0.88
C ILE A 135 1.33 1.39 0.36
N ASN A 136 0.78 2.13 1.32
CA ASN A 136 0.32 1.56 2.58
C ASN A 136 -0.83 2.42 3.19
N PRO A 137 -2.10 1.98 3.12
CA PRO A 137 -2.56 0.68 2.62
C PRO A 137 -2.85 0.68 1.10
N LEU A 138 -2.59 -0.46 0.46
CA LEU A 138 -3.16 -0.87 -0.82
C LEU A 138 -4.37 -1.78 -0.55
N ILE A 139 -5.58 -1.27 -0.76
CA ILE A 139 -6.81 -2.04 -0.53
C ILE A 139 -7.05 -3.02 -1.67
N VAL A 140 -7.18 -4.31 -1.34
CA VAL A 140 -7.54 -5.37 -2.28
C VAL A 140 -9.04 -5.58 -2.30
N ARG A 141 -9.66 -5.47 -3.47
CA ARG A 141 -11.11 -5.67 -3.67
C ARG A 141 -11.37 -6.97 -4.42
N ARG A 142 -12.65 -7.32 -4.59
CA ARG A 142 -13.04 -8.41 -5.51
C ARG A 142 -12.55 -8.14 -6.94
N GLU A 143 -12.59 -6.88 -7.35
CA GLU A 143 -12.15 -6.41 -8.66
C GLU A 143 -11.17 -5.24 -8.46
N GLY A 144 -9.92 -5.46 -8.83
CA GLY A 144 -8.84 -4.49 -8.71
C GLY A 144 -8.33 -4.22 -7.28
N VAL A 145 -7.43 -3.24 -7.22
CA VAL A 145 -6.81 -2.72 -6.00
C VAL A 145 -6.88 -1.19 -6.00
N VAL A 146 -6.81 -0.56 -4.82
CA VAL A 146 -6.78 0.91 -4.68
C VAL A 146 -5.72 1.33 -3.68
N ALA A 147 -4.78 2.16 -4.12
CA ALA A 147 -3.82 2.82 -3.24
C ALA A 147 -4.53 3.93 -2.47
N VAL A 148 -4.53 3.86 -1.14
CA VAL A 148 -5.21 4.85 -0.27
C VAL A 148 -4.24 5.89 0.28
N ASP A 149 -3.01 5.48 0.53
CA ASP A 149 -1.90 6.37 0.85
C ASP A 149 -0.66 5.90 0.08
N GLY A 150 0.19 6.87 -0.26
CA GLY A 150 1.41 6.63 -1.00
C GLY A 150 2.48 7.62 -0.57
N LEU A 151 3.69 7.10 -0.35
CA LEU A 151 4.87 7.88 -0.06
C LEU A 151 5.93 7.60 -1.13
N ALA A 152 6.63 8.64 -1.57
CA ALA A 152 7.83 8.49 -2.39
C ALA A 152 8.89 9.46 -1.90
N VAL A 153 10.11 8.96 -1.72
CA VAL A 153 11.31 9.71 -1.36
C VAL A 153 12.25 9.66 -2.54
N LEU A 154 12.68 10.82 -3.02
CA LEU A 154 13.64 10.95 -4.11
C LEU A 154 15.05 11.02 -3.54
N LYS A 155 16.03 10.63 -4.36
CA LYS A 155 17.44 10.91 -4.09
C LYS A 155 17.72 12.40 -4.30
N GLU A 156 18.69 12.90 -3.55
CA GLU A 156 19.27 14.24 -3.73
C GLU A 156 20.10 14.34 -5.02
#